data_AF-A0A7W1DTR0-F1
#
_entry.id   AF-A0A7W1DTR0-F1
#
_cell.length_a   1.000
_cell.length_b   1.000
_cell.length_c   1.000
_cell.angle_alpha   90.00
_cell.angle_beta   90.00
_cell.angle_gamma   90.00
#
_symmetry.space_group_name_H-M   'P 1'
#
loop_
_entity.id
_entity.type
_entity.pdbx_description
1 polymer ?
#
loop_
_entity_poly.entity_id
_entity_poly.type
_entity_poly.pdbx_seq_one_letter_code
_entity_poly.pdbx_strand_id
1 'polypeptide(L)'
;NAPEDAILPADYDWKDQSKLDEALKKLTNALRPWTIDFHVAQNNATVHGSGSHDKTGRHCLATDPTGKLDIAKHAGYWLKNESGHPVKRFRHICWDGCMFPNDVMMKQQTWNDILAVMVKVREQHGWRE
;
A
#
# COMPACT_ATOMS: atom_id res chain seq x y z
N ASN A 1 -2.91 -15.95 7.13
CA ASN A 1 -4.12 -15.15 7.44
C ASN A 1 -5.00 -15.90 8.42
N ALA A 2 -4.56 -15.99 9.68
CA ALA A 2 -5.38 -16.59 10.72
C ALA A 2 -6.46 -15.56 11.14
N PRO A 3 -7.77 -15.90 11.16
CA PRO A 3 -8.83 -14.95 11.51
C PRO A 3 -8.65 -14.27 12.88
N GLU A 4 -8.05 -14.97 13.84
CA GLU A 4 -7.75 -14.49 15.19
C GLU A 4 -6.75 -13.32 15.23
N ASP A 5 -5.90 -13.19 14.21
CA ASP A 5 -4.91 -12.11 14.09
C ASP A 5 -5.42 -10.93 13.23
N ALA A 6 -6.66 -11.01 12.74
CA ALA A 6 -7.22 -9.98 11.87
C ALA A 6 -7.36 -8.64 12.61
N ILE A 7 -6.82 -7.57 12.03
CA ILE A 7 -6.96 -6.21 12.59
C ILE A 7 -8.33 -5.61 12.25
N LEU A 8 -8.86 -5.94 11.08
CA LEU A 8 -10.21 -5.55 10.65
C LEU A 8 -11.23 -6.64 11.02
N PRO A 9 -12.48 -6.26 11.35
CA PRO A 9 -13.54 -7.23 11.62
C PRO A 9 -13.90 -8.05 10.37
N ALA A 10 -14.43 -9.25 10.58
CA ALA A 10 -14.76 -10.19 9.49
C ALA A 10 -15.80 -9.65 8.51
N ASP A 11 -16.73 -8.81 8.98
CA ASP A 11 -17.80 -8.17 8.23
C ASP A 11 -17.47 -6.70 7.88
N TYR A 12 -16.19 -6.36 7.81
CA TYR A 12 -15.75 -4.99 7.53
C TYR A 12 -16.33 -4.45 6.21
N ASP A 13 -17.08 -3.34 6.32
CA ASP A 13 -17.56 -2.57 5.18
C ASP A 13 -16.47 -1.62 4.69
N TRP A 14 -16.01 -1.83 3.46
CA TRP A 14 -15.02 -0.99 2.79
C TRP A 14 -15.42 0.47 2.61
N LYS A 15 -16.69 0.83 2.83
CA LYS A 15 -17.14 2.23 2.88
C LYS A 15 -16.65 2.94 4.15
N ASP A 16 -16.41 2.22 5.24
CA ASP A 16 -15.94 2.77 6.51
C ASP A 16 -14.41 2.92 6.54
N GLN A 17 -13.93 3.95 5.83
CA GLN A 17 -12.51 4.25 5.74
C GLN A 17 -11.85 4.54 7.10
N SER A 18 -12.62 4.90 8.13
CA SER A 18 -12.08 5.22 9.45
C SER A 18 -11.48 3.99 10.14
N LYS A 19 -12.14 2.83 10.05
CA LYS A 19 -11.62 1.57 10.60
C LYS A 19 -10.37 1.09 9.88
N LEU A 20 -10.30 1.26 8.56
CA LEU A 20 -9.09 0.96 7.80
C LEU A 20 -7.93 1.87 8.21
N ASP A 21 -8.19 3.17 8.34
CA ASP A 21 -7.18 4.12 8.79
C ASP A 21 -6.66 3.79 10.20
N GLU A 22 -7.54 3.42 11.14
CA GLU A 22 -7.17 2.99 12.49
C GLU A 22 -6.33 1.69 12.47
N ALA A 23 -6.76 0.71 11.68
CA ALA A 23 -6.03 -0.54 11.51
C ALA A 23 -4.62 -0.32 10.94
N LEU A 24 -4.49 0.51 9.90
CA LEU A 24 -3.20 0.86 9.31
C LEU A 24 -2.32 1.64 10.29
N LYS A 25 -2.87 2.60 11.04
CA LYS A 25 -2.13 3.30 12.09
C LYS A 25 -1.60 2.33 13.15
N LYS A 26 -2.44 1.40 13.65
CA LYS A 26 -2.02 0.38 14.62
C LYS A 26 -0.89 -0.48 14.08
N LEU A 27 -1.04 -1.01 12.87
CA LEU A 27 -0.05 -1.85 12.20
C LEU A 27 1.27 -1.10 12.00
N THR A 28 1.21 0.08 11.38
CA THR A 28 2.40 0.87 11.07
C THR A 28 3.09 1.37 12.33
N ASN A 29 2.38 1.75 13.39
CA ASN A 29 3.01 2.15 14.65
C ASN A 29 3.84 1.03 15.27
N ALA A 30 3.36 -0.22 15.21
CA ALA A 30 4.09 -1.37 15.72
C ALA A 30 5.32 -1.73 14.86
N LEU A 31 5.19 -1.64 13.53
CA LEU A 31 6.20 -2.16 12.60
C LEU A 31 7.19 -1.12 12.07
N ARG A 32 6.82 0.17 12.01
CA ARG A 32 7.64 1.25 11.47
C ARG A 32 9.06 1.34 12.05
N PRO A 33 9.31 1.06 13.36
CA PRO A 33 10.68 1.02 13.89
C PRO A 33 11.60 -0.01 13.21
N TRP A 34 11.02 -1.08 12.66
CA TRP A 34 11.73 -2.21 12.04
C TRP A 34 11.71 -2.16 10.51
N THR A 35 11.06 -1.16 9.91
CA THR A 35 10.98 -1.01 8.45
C THR A 35 12.35 -0.62 7.90
N ILE A 36 12.94 -1.54 7.13
CA ILE A 36 14.23 -1.34 6.42
C ILE A 36 14.04 -1.06 4.93
N ASP A 37 12.86 -1.36 4.40
CA ASP A 37 12.51 -1.21 2.99
C ASP A 37 11.01 -0.92 2.87
N PHE A 38 10.63 -0.11 1.88
CA PHE A 38 9.24 0.35 1.73
C PHE A 38 8.77 0.26 0.28
N HIS A 39 7.82 -0.65 0.09
CA HIS A 39 7.18 -0.93 -1.19
C HIS A 39 5.72 -0.46 -1.17
N VAL A 40 5.31 0.18 -2.26
CA VAL A 40 3.95 0.67 -2.49
C VAL A 40 3.29 -0.19 -3.56
N ALA A 41 2.09 -0.68 -3.27
CA ALA A 41 1.24 -1.38 -4.23
C ALA A 41 -0.23 -1.03 -3.97
N GLN A 42 -1.07 -1.14 -5.00
CA GLN A 42 -2.52 -1.07 -4.87
C GLN A 42 -3.10 -2.47 -4.71
N ASN A 43 -4.20 -2.61 -3.97
CA ASN A 43 -4.88 -3.88 -3.74
C ASN A 43 -6.40 -3.68 -3.80
N ASN A 44 -7.12 -4.60 -4.45
CA ASN A 44 -8.59 -4.56 -4.55
C ASN A 44 -9.30 -5.45 -3.50
N ALA A 45 -8.54 -5.97 -2.53
CA ALA A 45 -8.95 -6.88 -1.46
C ALA A 45 -9.50 -8.24 -1.92
N THR A 46 -9.23 -8.63 -3.17
CA THR A 46 -9.51 -10.00 -3.62
C THR A 46 -8.35 -10.93 -3.28
N VAL A 47 -8.67 -12.11 -2.76
CA VAL A 47 -7.71 -13.17 -2.44
C VAL A 47 -7.72 -14.16 -3.61
N HIS A 48 -6.94 -13.85 -4.64
CA HIS A 48 -6.76 -14.69 -5.83
C HIS A 48 -5.33 -14.59 -6.35
N GLY A 49 -4.35 -14.88 -5.49
CA GLY A 49 -2.98 -15.06 -5.96
C GLY A 49 -2.83 -16.38 -6.73
N SER A 50 -1.85 -16.43 -7.62
CA SER A 50 -1.44 -17.65 -8.33
C SER A 50 -0.37 -18.40 -7.53
N GLY A 51 -0.40 -19.73 -7.56
CA GLY A 51 0.61 -20.56 -6.88
C GLY A 51 0.61 -20.39 -5.36
N SER A 52 1.78 -20.14 -4.76
CA SER A 52 1.96 -19.96 -3.31
C SER A 52 1.35 -18.67 -2.73
N HIS A 53 0.74 -17.84 -3.57
CA HIS A 53 0.07 -16.59 -3.20
C HIS A 53 -1.45 -16.77 -3.00
N ASP A 54 -1.94 -18.01 -2.96
CA ASP A 54 -3.36 -18.36 -2.77
C ASP A 54 -4.02 -17.67 -1.57
N LYS A 55 -3.23 -17.34 -0.54
CA LYS A 55 -3.65 -16.64 0.68
C LYS A 55 -3.17 -15.20 0.76
N THR A 56 -2.49 -14.65 -0.24
CA THR A 56 -2.06 -13.25 -0.20
C THR A 56 -2.99 -12.36 -1.03
N GLY A 57 -3.17 -11.11 -0.61
CA GLY A 57 -3.92 -10.14 -1.40
C GLY A 57 -3.26 -9.92 -2.77
N ARG A 58 -4.07 -9.65 -3.79
CA ARG A 58 -3.58 -9.44 -5.16
C ARG A 58 -3.26 -7.97 -5.42
N HIS A 59 -2.06 -7.68 -5.94
CA HIS A 59 -1.77 -6.34 -6.44
C HIS A 59 -2.61 -6.05 -7.68
N CYS A 60 -3.14 -4.84 -7.76
CA CYS A 60 -3.80 -4.32 -8.95
C CYS A 60 -3.17 -3.01 -9.41
N LEU A 61 -3.65 -2.47 -10.53
CA LEU A 61 -3.10 -1.25 -11.11
C LEU A 61 -3.26 -0.06 -10.16
N ALA A 62 -2.35 0.90 -10.23
CA ALA A 62 -2.38 2.12 -9.42
C ALA A 62 -3.71 2.89 -9.55
N THR A 63 -4.32 2.84 -10.74
CA THR A 63 -5.57 3.49 -11.13
C THR A 63 -6.77 2.53 -11.20
N ASP A 64 -6.64 1.31 -10.67
CA ASP A 64 -7.73 0.33 -10.68
C ASP A 64 -8.95 0.87 -9.93
N PRO A 65 -10.14 0.94 -10.56
CA PRO A 65 -11.33 1.51 -9.94
C PRO A 65 -11.85 0.67 -8.75
N THR A 66 -11.39 -0.57 -8.61
CA THR A 66 -11.70 -1.45 -7.48
C THR A 66 -10.66 -1.41 -6.37
N GLY A 67 -9.59 -0.62 -6.54
CA GLY A 67 -8.54 -0.41 -5.55
C GLY A 67 -9.11 0.11 -4.22
N LYS A 68 -8.58 -0.41 -3.12
CA LYS A 68 -9.08 -0.11 -1.76
C LYS A 68 -8.27 0.93 -1.02
N LEU A 69 -7.03 1.17 -1.44
CA LEU A 69 -6.17 2.13 -0.78
C LEU A 69 -6.25 3.50 -1.44
N ASP A 70 -6.35 4.54 -0.62
CA ASP A 70 -5.83 5.85 -1.01
C ASP A 70 -4.32 5.78 -0.83
N ILE A 71 -3.63 5.37 -1.89
CA ILE A 71 -2.20 5.02 -1.86
C ILE A 71 -1.37 6.14 -1.24
N ALA A 72 -1.62 7.38 -1.64
CA ALA A 72 -0.87 8.52 -1.14
C ALA A 72 -1.16 8.73 0.35
N LYS A 73 -2.42 8.79 0.77
CA LYS A 73 -2.78 8.93 2.20
C LYS A 73 -2.20 7.80 3.05
N HIS A 74 -2.41 6.56 2.65
CA HIS A 74 -2.08 5.35 3.42
C HIS A 74 -0.57 5.11 3.49
N ALA A 75 0.20 5.46 2.47
CA ALA A 75 1.67 5.47 2.54
C ALA A 75 2.19 6.40 3.65
N GLY A 76 1.45 7.46 3.96
CA GLY A 76 1.79 8.41 5.03
C GLY A 76 1.93 7.78 6.41
N TYR A 77 1.22 6.67 6.67
CA TYR A 77 1.34 5.94 7.93
C TYR A 77 2.70 5.24 8.07
N TRP A 78 3.39 4.94 6.99
CA TRP A 78 4.77 4.45 7.03
C TRP A 78 5.79 5.58 7.01
N LEU A 79 5.50 6.62 6.22
CA LEU A 79 6.44 7.71 5.93
C LEU A 79 6.54 8.75 7.04
N LYS A 80 5.57 8.84 7.95
CA LYS A 80 5.57 9.83 9.05
C LYS A 80 5.44 9.16 10.41
N ASN A 81 6.04 9.79 11.42
CA ASN A 81 5.82 9.43 12.81
C ASN A 81 4.50 10.02 13.34
N GLU A 82 4.18 9.76 14.61
CA GLU A 82 2.95 10.24 15.26
C GLU A 82 2.90 11.77 15.37
N SER A 83 4.05 12.43 15.42
CA SER A 83 4.15 13.91 15.39
C SER A 83 4.05 14.48 13.97
N GLY A 84 3.85 13.65 12.95
CA GLY A 84 3.73 14.07 11.55
C GLY A 84 5.06 14.33 10.83
N HIS A 85 6.20 14.04 11.45
CA HIS A 85 7.51 14.22 10.82
C HIS A 85 7.92 13.03 9.96
N PRO A 86 8.56 13.25 8.80
CA PRO A 86 9.06 12.17 7.96
C PRO A 86 10.02 11.23 8.69
N VAL A 87 9.91 9.93 8.42
CA VAL A 87 10.79 8.89 8.95
C VAL A 87 11.81 8.50 7.88
N LYS A 88 13.09 8.73 8.16
CA LYS A 88 14.21 8.39 7.26
C LYS A 88 14.88 7.06 7.66
N ARG A 89 14.14 5.95 7.56
CA ARG A 89 14.68 4.58 7.84
C ARG A 89 15.13 3.82 6.60
N PHE A 90 14.66 4.24 5.44
CA PHE A 90 14.98 3.69 4.13
C PHE A 90 15.29 4.83 3.17
N ARG A 91 16.12 4.55 2.15
CA ARG A 91 16.58 5.53 1.18
C ARG A 91 15.66 5.71 -0.01
N HIS A 92 14.84 4.72 -0.31
CA HIS A 92 14.02 4.67 -1.52
C HIS A 92 12.58 4.29 -1.19
N ILE A 93 11.64 4.78 -2.01
CA ILE A 93 10.26 4.31 -2.04
C ILE A 93 10.12 3.53 -3.35
N CYS A 94 9.82 2.24 -3.24
CA CYS A 94 9.71 1.34 -4.38
C CYS A 94 8.25 1.12 -4.74
N TRP A 95 7.94 0.95 -6.03
CA TRP A 95 6.65 0.40 -6.44
C TRP A 95 6.78 -1.12 -6.58
N ASP A 96 5.80 -1.86 -6.07
CA ASP A 96 5.73 -3.32 -6.24
C ASP A 96 4.73 -3.70 -7.33
N GLY A 97 5.27 -4.06 -8.49
CA GLY A 97 4.53 -4.55 -9.66
C GLY A 97 4.59 -6.07 -9.86
N CYS A 98 4.97 -6.87 -8.86
CA CYS A 98 5.30 -8.29 -9.03
C CYS A 98 4.15 -9.18 -9.55
N MET A 99 2.90 -8.71 -9.53
CA MET A 99 1.72 -9.46 -9.96
C MET A 99 1.09 -8.96 -11.26
N PHE A 100 1.77 -8.10 -12.03
CA PHE A 100 1.23 -7.61 -13.30
C PHE A 100 1.47 -8.59 -14.45
N PRO A 101 0.45 -8.89 -15.27
CA PRO A 101 0.64 -9.59 -16.54
C PRO A 101 1.63 -8.85 -17.46
N ASN A 102 2.35 -9.60 -18.30
CA ASN A 102 3.35 -9.02 -19.20
C ASN A 102 2.77 -7.97 -20.14
N ASP A 103 1.56 -8.18 -20.68
CA ASP A 103 0.88 -7.24 -21.57
C ASP A 103 0.56 -5.90 -20.87
N VAL A 104 0.32 -5.92 -19.56
CA VAL A 104 0.13 -4.72 -18.73
C VAL A 104 1.45 -3.96 -18.57
N MET A 105 2.55 -4.67 -18.32
CA MET A 105 3.89 -4.08 -18.20
C MET A 105 4.40 -3.47 -19.51
N MET A 106 3.91 -3.95 -20.66
CA MET A 106 4.26 -3.40 -21.98
C MET A 106 3.53 -2.10 -22.33
N LYS A 107 2.58 -1.65 -21.50
CA LYS A 107 1.83 -0.40 -21.72
C LYS A 107 2.53 0.76 -21.03
N GLN A 108 2.94 1.78 -21.80
CA GLN A 108 3.53 3.01 -21.25
C GLN A 108 2.66 3.66 -20.17
N GLN A 109 1.33 3.64 -20.37
CA GLN A 109 0.39 4.25 -19.42
C GLN A 109 0.50 3.65 -18.01
N THR A 110 0.77 2.34 -17.89
CA THR A 110 0.99 1.68 -16.61
C THR A 110 2.08 2.38 -15.81
N TRP A 111 3.21 2.68 -16.45
CA TRP A 111 4.36 3.33 -15.80
C TRP A 111 4.12 4.80 -15.51
N ASN A 112 3.40 5.50 -16.39
CA ASN A 112 3.00 6.90 -16.16
C ASN A 112 2.09 7.02 -14.93
N ASP A 113 1.11 6.13 -14.81
CA ASP A 113 0.17 6.10 -13.68
C ASP A 113 0.90 5.79 -12.36
N ILE A 114 1.80 4.81 -12.37
CA ILE A 114 2.64 4.47 -11.21
C ILE A 114 3.50 5.68 -10.82
N LEU A 115 4.19 6.29 -11.77
CA LEU A 115 5.04 7.45 -11.51
C LEU A 115 4.25 8.61 -10.90
N ALA A 116 3.07 8.91 -11.46
CA ALA A 116 2.19 9.96 -10.94
C ALA A 116 1.79 9.69 -9.48
N VAL A 117 1.43 8.44 -9.14
CA VAL A 117 1.09 8.05 -7.76
C VAL A 117 2.31 8.15 -6.84
N MET A 118 3.48 7.70 -7.27
CA MET A 118 4.71 7.74 -6.45
C MET A 118 5.19 9.17 -6.19
N VAL A 119 5.05 10.07 -7.18
CA VAL A 119 5.27 11.52 -6.99
C VAL A 119 4.28 12.07 -5.95
N LYS A 120 2.99 11.72 -6.05
CA LYS A 120 1.98 12.14 -5.07
C LYS A 120 2.31 11.65 -3.65
N VAL A 121 2.72 10.40 -3.49
CA VAL A 121 3.17 9.83 -2.20
C VAL A 121 4.31 10.68 -1.62
N ARG A 122 5.32 11.00 -2.44
CA ARG A 122 6.48 11.78 -2.02
C ARG A 122 6.08 13.20 -1.58
N GLU A 123 5.33 13.90 -2.43
CA GLU A 123 4.97 15.30 -2.23
C GLU A 123 4.03 15.49 -1.05
N GLN A 124 3.02 14.62 -0.90
CA GLN A 124 2.04 14.70 0.18
C GLN A 124 2.66 14.51 1.58
N HIS A 125 3.78 13.79 1.68
CA HIS A 125 4.44 13.52 2.96
C HIS A 125 5.80 14.20 3.11
N GLY A 126 6.17 15.08 2.18
CA GLY A 126 7.45 15.80 2.22
C GLY A 126 8.66 14.87 2.23
N TRP A 127 8.53 13.65 1.69
CA TRP A 127 9.62 12.68 1.71
C TRP A 127 10.67 13.08 0.68
N ARG A 128 11.92 13.13 1.12
CA ARG A 128 13.11 13.34 0.28
C ARG A 128 14.23 12.51 0.88
N GLU A 129 15.00 11.86 0.02
CA GLU A 129 16.26 11.23 0.43
C GLU A 129 17.15 12.24 1.15
#